data_AF-A0A9N9LFH4-F1
#
_entry.id   AF-A0A9N9LFH4-F1
#
_cell.length_a   1.000
_cell.length_b   1.000
_cell.length_c   1.000
_cell.angle_alpha   90.00
_cell.angle_beta   90.00
_cell.angle_gamma   90.00
#
_symmetry.space_group_name_H-M   'P 1'
#
loop_
_entity.id
_entity.type
_entity.pdbx_description
1 polymer ?
#
loop_
_entity_poly.entity_id
_entity_poly.type
_entity_poly.pdbx_seq_one_letter_code
_entity_poly.pdbx_strand_id
1 'polypeptide(L)'
;MSWTSTNGIMWSNLISLAPKSGMRAHQLLLDIVTCAPLSFSQDIQLIDKQLPPALSNVEGLEATRAFGWSRHVIQENISRVDKSQRPEFLLLSLQRWLNIVLDLSAAAIATGVVAIAIGLRGSISGGQIGIALNIMLVANTTLLKLVENWTNLEISLGAIARLKGFEMMTESEGRDGGDYEPPGDWPTMGRIEFEDVGVSYNSDSAVLQNINLDIDPGQKVIICGRTGSGKSTLLLTLLRLLEPQYGTIKLDCIDIRLVPSEYLRERCFITVSQDTLVLPNDTLRFNLDPDGSLSDEVIIDALKRTRLWDHFIGHERDAENSLNVRHPILDQQLSLFRELSVGQFQLFGLCRALVKVKSLDSARSNGKPVVLLDEVTSSLDLVTEAVIYGIVEEVFSRK
;
A
#
# COMPACT_ATOMS: atom_id res chain seq x y z
N MET A 1 29.52 34.26 -34.36
CA MET A 1 28.14 34.70 -34.65
C MET A 1 27.30 33.67 -35.40
N SER A 2 27.86 32.87 -36.32
CA SER A 2 27.11 31.75 -36.95
C SER A 2 26.83 30.59 -36.00
N TRP A 3 27.71 30.31 -35.04
CA TRP A 3 27.52 29.24 -34.04
C TRP A 3 26.40 29.56 -33.03
N THR A 4 26.23 30.84 -32.68
CA THR A 4 25.18 31.32 -31.79
C THR A 4 23.79 31.33 -32.44
N SER A 5 23.70 31.57 -33.76
CA SER A 5 22.41 31.54 -34.48
C SER A 5 21.93 30.11 -34.75
N THR A 6 22.84 29.18 -35.09
CA THR A 6 22.48 27.78 -35.37
C THR A 6 22.05 27.06 -34.09
N ASN A 7 22.74 27.31 -32.98
CA ASN A 7 22.30 26.81 -31.68
C ASN A 7 20.97 27.45 -31.29
N GLY A 8 20.80 28.78 -31.37
CA GLY A 8 19.55 29.44 -30.95
C GLY A 8 18.28 28.89 -31.63
N ILE A 9 18.35 28.57 -32.93
CA ILE A 9 17.22 27.98 -33.69
C ILE A 9 17.01 26.51 -33.32
N MET A 10 18.08 25.74 -33.09
CA MET A 10 18.00 24.37 -32.59
C MET A 10 17.40 24.33 -31.17
N TRP A 11 17.73 25.30 -30.31
CA TRP A 11 17.21 25.45 -28.95
C TRP A 11 15.75 25.88 -28.94
N SER A 12 15.32 26.81 -29.79
CA SER A 12 13.90 27.16 -30.00
C SER A 12 13.08 25.93 -30.43
N ASN A 13 13.63 25.13 -31.35
CA ASN A 13 12.95 23.92 -31.81
C ASN A 13 12.93 22.82 -30.74
N LEU A 14 14.01 22.61 -29.97
CA LEU A 14 14.02 21.64 -28.86
C LEU A 14 13.08 22.04 -27.72
N ILE A 15 12.98 23.34 -27.40
CA ILE A 15 12.04 23.88 -26.41
C ILE A 15 10.58 23.75 -26.87
N SER A 16 10.32 23.80 -28.18
CA SER A 16 9.01 23.51 -28.78
C SER A 16 8.70 22.00 -28.88
N LEU A 17 9.74 21.17 -29.08
CA LEU A 17 9.64 19.73 -29.27
C LEU A 17 9.51 18.95 -27.96
N ALA A 18 10.19 19.34 -26.88
CA ALA A 18 10.19 18.61 -25.60
C ALA A 18 8.81 18.48 -24.93
N PRO A 19 7.94 19.50 -24.86
CA PRO A 19 6.58 19.31 -24.33
C PRO A 19 5.71 18.49 -25.29
N LYS A 20 5.89 18.64 -26.61
CA LYS A 20 5.09 17.93 -27.62
C LYS A 20 5.46 16.46 -27.77
N SER A 21 6.73 16.10 -27.59
CA SER A 21 7.20 14.71 -27.65
C SER A 21 6.81 13.94 -26.39
N GLY A 22 6.91 14.56 -25.20
CA GLY A 22 6.39 14.00 -23.95
C GLY A 22 4.88 13.80 -24.00
N MET A 23 4.13 14.80 -24.48
CA MET A 23 2.68 14.65 -24.70
C MET A 23 2.35 13.53 -25.68
N ARG A 24 3.07 13.39 -26.81
CA ARG A 24 2.84 12.31 -27.78
C ARG A 24 3.19 10.93 -27.24
N ALA A 25 4.32 10.79 -26.54
CA ALA A 25 4.70 9.53 -25.91
C ALA A 25 3.70 9.11 -24.83
N HIS A 26 3.21 10.06 -24.04
CA HIS A 26 2.21 9.82 -23.01
C HIS A 26 0.81 9.55 -23.59
N GLN A 27 0.42 10.24 -24.66
CA GLN A 27 -0.83 10.00 -25.37
C GLN A 27 -0.86 8.62 -26.04
N LEU A 28 0.28 8.17 -26.59
CA LEU A 28 0.44 6.81 -27.10
C LEU A 28 0.39 5.76 -25.97
N LEU A 29 1.04 6.03 -24.83
CA LEU A 29 0.96 5.16 -23.65
C LEU A 29 -0.47 5.06 -23.11
N LEU A 30 -1.20 6.17 -23.03
CA LEU A 30 -2.59 6.21 -22.59
C LEU A 30 -3.54 5.55 -23.58
N ASP A 31 -3.34 5.72 -24.90
CA ASP A 31 -4.12 5.00 -25.91
C ASP A 31 -3.86 3.48 -25.82
N ILE A 32 -2.62 3.06 -25.56
CA ILE A 32 -2.27 1.65 -25.34
C ILE A 32 -2.94 1.12 -24.07
N VAL A 33 -2.87 1.84 -22.94
CA VAL A 33 -3.48 1.42 -21.68
C VAL A 33 -5.02 1.43 -21.76
N THR A 34 -5.61 2.41 -22.44
CA THR A 34 -7.07 2.54 -22.57
C THR A 34 -7.67 1.69 -23.69
N CYS A 35 -6.88 1.16 -24.63
CA CYS A 35 -7.34 0.21 -25.65
C CYS A 35 -6.88 -1.23 -25.39
N ALA A 36 -6.02 -1.49 -24.39
CA ALA A 36 -5.57 -2.84 -24.07
C ALA A 36 -6.73 -3.72 -23.55
N PRO A 37 -6.77 -5.01 -23.94
CA PRO A 37 -7.68 -5.99 -23.35
C PRO A 37 -7.36 -6.20 -21.86
N LEU A 38 -8.40 -6.57 -21.10
CA LEU A 38 -8.55 -6.56 -19.64
C LEU A 38 -7.45 -7.25 -18.78
N SER A 39 -6.43 -7.87 -19.37
CA SER A 39 -5.43 -8.68 -18.64
C SER A 39 -4.14 -7.95 -18.26
N PHE A 40 -4.04 -6.62 -18.45
CA PHE A 40 -2.81 -5.85 -18.22
C PHE A 40 -2.86 -4.89 -17.01
N SER A 41 -3.95 -4.90 -16.24
CA SER A 41 -4.17 -3.98 -15.11
C SER A 41 -3.41 -4.36 -13.84
N GLN A 42 -2.88 -5.58 -13.73
CA GLN A 42 -2.34 -6.11 -12.47
C GLN A 42 -0.88 -5.71 -12.16
N ASP A 43 -0.10 -5.22 -13.13
CA ASP A 43 1.36 -5.04 -12.96
C ASP A 43 1.86 -3.60 -12.72
N ILE A 44 0.99 -2.60 -12.56
CA ILE A 44 1.40 -1.17 -12.48
C ILE A 44 1.33 -0.60 -11.04
N GLN A 45 1.59 -1.41 -10.01
CA GLN A 45 1.47 -0.96 -8.60
C GLN A 45 2.73 -0.35 -7.95
N LEU A 46 3.79 -0.08 -8.69
CA LEU A 46 4.96 0.61 -8.14
C LEU A 46 5.37 1.76 -9.04
N ILE A 47 5.02 3.00 -8.67
CA ILE A 47 5.84 4.21 -8.82
C ILE A 47 5.13 5.40 -8.12
N ASP A 48 5.89 6.11 -7.30
CA ASP A 48 5.82 7.49 -6.82
C ASP A 48 4.49 8.26 -6.57
N LYS A 49 4.56 9.15 -5.58
CA LYS A 49 3.50 9.95 -4.92
C LYS A 49 2.67 10.90 -5.80
N GLN A 50 2.84 10.87 -7.12
CA GLN A 50 2.07 11.67 -8.08
C GLN A 50 1.03 10.86 -8.88
N LEU A 51 1.00 9.54 -8.71
CA LEU A 51 0.02 8.63 -9.31
C LEU A 51 -1.42 8.57 -8.73
N PRO A 52 -1.83 9.20 -7.60
CA PRO A 52 -3.18 8.99 -7.06
C PRO A 52 -4.33 9.16 -8.06
N PRO A 53 -4.32 10.14 -8.99
CA PRO A 53 -5.42 10.33 -9.94
C PRO A 53 -5.37 9.32 -11.10
N ALA A 54 -4.18 8.91 -11.52
CA ALA A 54 -4.03 7.93 -12.58
C ALA A 54 -4.49 6.55 -12.09
N LEU A 55 -4.13 6.18 -10.85
CA LEU A 55 -4.58 4.95 -10.21
C LEU A 55 -6.10 4.94 -9.98
N SER A 56 -6.69 6.04 -9.49
CA SER A 56 -8.16 6.13 -9.35
C SER A 56 -8.90 6.01 -10.69
N ASN A 57 -8.29 6.47 -11.79
CA ASN A 57 -8.85 6.31 -13.12
C ASN A 57 -8.74 4.87 -13.65
N VAL A 58 -7.77 4.08 -13.19
CA VAL A 58 -7.65 2.65 -13.52
C VAL A 58 -8.74 1.86 -12.82
N GLU A 59 -8.98 2.12 -11.54
CA GLU A 59 -10.10 1.52 -10.79
C GLU A 59 -11.48 1.97 -11.33
N GLY A 60 -11.58 3.22 -11.80
CA GLY A 60 -12.81 3.81 -12.37
C GLY A 60 -12.92 3.71 -13.90
N LEU A 61 -12.14 2.85 -14.57
CA LEU A 61 -12.05 2.84 -16.03
C LEU A 61 -13.38 2.46 -16.71
N GLU A 62 -14.09 1.48 -16.14
CA GLU A 62 -15.39 1.04 -16.67
C GLU A 62 -16.42 2.16 -16.59
N ALA A 63 -16.52 2.85 -15.45
CA ALA A 63 -17.40 4.00 -15.29
C ALA A 63 -17.02 5.11 -16.28
N THR A 64 -15.73 5.43 -16.41
CA THR A 64 -15.23 6.45 -17.34
C THR A 64 -15.60 6.13 -18.79
N ARG A 65 -15.50 4.87 -19.20
CA ARG A 65 -15.91 4.42 -20.54
C ARG A 65 -17.43 4.43 -20.70
N ALA A 66 -18.19 3.96 -19.71
CA ALA A 66 -19.65 3.93 -19.73
C ALA A 66 -20.25 5.34 -19.85
N PHE A 67 -19.69 6.31 -19.14
CA PHE A 67 -20.12 7.71 -19.22
C PHE A 67 -19.49 8.49 -20.40
N GLY A 68 -18.57 7.88 -21.16
CA GLY A 68 -17.91 8.52 -22.30
C GLY A 68 -16.95 9.66 -21.93
N TRP A 69 -16.46 9.69 -20.69
CA TRP A 69 -15.64 10.78 -20.13
C TRP A 69 -14.14 10.65 -20.43
N SER A 70 -13.74 9.67 -21.24
CA SER A 70 -12.33 9.38 -21.56
C SER A 70 -11.54 10.63 -22.00
N ARG A 71 -12.11 11.45 -22.90
CA ARG A 71 -11.45 12.69 -23.37
C ARG A 71 -11.21 13.70 -22.26
N HIS A 72 -12.16 13.85 -21.34
CA HIS A 72 -12.03 14.78 -20.22
C HIS A 72 -10.93 14.33 -19.26
N VAL A 73 -10.94 13.04 -18.88
CA VAL A 73 -9.93 12.43 -18.01
C VAL A 73 -8.53 12.52 -18.63
N ILE A 74 -8.39 12.25 -19.93
CA ILE A 74 -7.10 12.37 -20.64
C ILE A 74 -6.59 13.81 -20.60
N GLN A 75 -7.44 14.81 -20.90
CA GLN A 75 -7.03 16.22 -20.87
C GLN A 75 -6.62 16.68 -19.48
N GLU A 76 -7.34 16.22 -18.45
CA GLU A 76 -7.01 16.52 -17.07
C GLU A 76 -5.66 15.90 -16.67
N ASN A 77 -5.41 14.64 -17.02
CA ASN A 77 -4.13 13.99 -16.77
C ASN A 77 -2.97 14.70 -17.47
N ILE A 78 -3.14 15.10 -18.74
CA ILE A 78 -2.14 15.89 -19.48
C ILE A 78 -1.84 17.20 -18.76
N SER A 79 -2.86 17.92 -18.30
CA SER A 79 -2.69 19.19 -17.56
C SER A 79 -1.94 19.00 -16.24
N ARG A 80 -2.22 17.90 -15.52
CA ARG A 80 -1.53 17.56 -14.26
C ARG A 80 -0.07 17.20 -14.50
N VAL A 81 0.22 16.40 -15.53
CA VAL A 81 1.60 16.06 -15.94
C VAL A 81 2.36 17.32 -16.36
N ASP A 82 1.76 18.20 -17.16
CA ASP A 82 2.40 19.47 -17.55
C ASP A 82 2.75 20.33 -16.33
N LYS A 83 1.84 20.43 -15.36
CA LYS A 83 2.11 21.15 -14.09
C LYS A 83 3.27 20.53 -13.31
N SER A 84 3.38 19.20 -13.28
CA SER A 84 4.48 18.48 -12.60
C SER A 84 5.83 18.63 -13.31
N GLN A 85 5.83 18.70 -14.64
CA GLN A 85 7.05 18.80 -15.44
C GLN A 85 7.66 20.21 -15.47
N ARG A 86 6.86 21.26 -15.23
CA ARG A 86 7.35 22.65 -15.25
C ARG A 86 8.52 22.92 -14.29
N PRO A 87 8.50 22.53 -13.00
CA PRO A 87 9.63 22.71 -12.09
C PRO A 87 10.89 21.98 -12.55
N GLU A 88 10.76 20.76 -13.07
CA GLU A 88 11.89 19.97 -13.59
C GLU A 88 12.54 20.65 -14.79
N PHE A 89 11.73 21.14 -15.73
CA PHE A 89 12.21 21.91 -16.87
C PHE A 89 12.91 23.22 -16.44
N LEU A 90 12.37 23.92 -15.44
CA LEU A 90 12.98 25.13 -14.89
C LEU A 90 14.34 24.83 -14.24
N LEU A 91 14.45 23.73 -13.50
CA LEU A 91 15.71 23.28 -12.89
C LEU A 91 16.76 22.97 -13.96
N LEU A 92 16.40 22.24 -15.01
CA LEU A 92 17.29 21.95 -16.14
C LEU A 92 17.73 23.24 -16.85
N SER A 93 16.80 24.18 -17.05
CA SER A 93 17.09 25.48 -17.66
C SER A 93 18.07 26.29 -16.80
N LEU A 94 17.90 26.26 -15.48
CA LEU A 94 18.80 26.93 -14.52
C LEU A 94 20.19 26.29 -14.51
N GLN A 95 20.28 24.96 -14.52
CA GLN A 95 21.56 24.24 -14.60
C GLN A 95 22.30 24.57 -15.91
N ARG A 96 21.59 24.63 -17.05
CA ARG A 96 22.19 25.02 -18.33
C ARG A 96 22.65 26.47 -18.33
N TRP A 97 21.89 27.38 -17.73
CA TRP A 97 22.31 28.76 -17.56
C TRP A 97 23.58 28.87 -16.71
N LEU A 98 23.65 28.15 -15.59
CA LEU A 98 24.83 28.11 -14.72
C LEU A 98 26.07 27.59 -15.47
N ASN A 99 25.92 26.54 -16.28
CA ASN A 99 26.98 26.03 -17.16
C ASN A 99 27.53 27.12 -18.08
N ILE A 100 26.67 27.86 -18.77
CA ILE A 100 27.08 28.94 -19.69
C ILE A 100 27.85 30.03 -18.94
N VAL A 101 27.38 30.44 -17.76
CA VAL A 101 28.03 31.47 -16.95
C VAL A 101 29.42 31.03 -16.50
N LEU A 102 29.55 29.78 -16.02
CA LEU A 102 30.83 29.24 -15.57
C LEU A 102 31.81 29.05 -16.73
N ASP A 103 31.36 28.56 -17.88
CA ASP A 103 32.19 28.44 -19.08
C ASP A 103 32.68 29.79 -19.60
N LEU A 104 31.82 30.82 -19.58
CA LEU A 104 32.21 32.18 -19.98
C LEU A 104 33.24 32.76 -19.00
N SER A 105 33.07 32.53 -17.71
CA SER A 105 34.02 32.97 -16.67
C SER A 105 35.38 32.28 -16.84
N ALA A 106 35.37 30.97 -17.13
CA ALA A 106 36.56 30.18 -17.40
C ALA A 106 37.27 30.69 -18.67
N ALA A 107 36.54 30.96 -19.75
CA ALA A 107 37.11 31.52 -20.98
C ALA A 107 37.77 32.89 -20.77
N ALA A 108 37.16 33.76 -19.96
CA ALA A 108 37.73 35.06 -19.60
C ALA A 108 39.05 34.91 -18.83
N ILE A 109 39.09 34.00 -17.84
CA ILE A 109 40.29 33.70 -17.07
C ILE A 109 41.39 33.12 -17.95
N ALA A 110 41.08 32.14 -18.83
CA ALA A 110 42.04 31.57 -19.76
C ALA A 110 42.65 32.63 -20.68
N THR A 111 41.81 33.51 -21.22
CA THR A 111 42.27 34.60 -22.09
C THR A 111 43.23 35.54 -21.33
N GLY A 112 42.93 35.84 -20.07
CA GLY A 112 43.83 36.60 -19.19
C GLY A 112 45.17 35.90 -18.93
N VAL A 113 45.14 34.60 -18.63
CA VAL A 113 46.36 33.80 -18.43
C VAL A 113 47.22 33.78 -19.69
N VAL A 114 46.61 33.60 -20.87
CA VAL A 114 47.32 33.64 -22.15
C VAL A 114 47.87 35.03 -22.45
N ALA A 115 47.13 36.10 -22.17
CA ALA A 115 47.61 37.47 -22.34
C ALA A 115 48.82 37.79 -21.46
N ILE A 116 48.80 37.38 -20.18
CA ILE A 116 49.93 37.53 -19.25
C ILE A 116 51.13 36.71 -19.72
N ALA A 117 50.90 35.48 -20.18
CA ALA A 117 51.95 34.62 -20.71
C ALA A 117 52.64 35.22 -21.95
N ILE A 118 51.90 35.90 -22.81
CA ILE A 118 52.45 36.61 -23.98
C ILE A 118 53.20 37.88 -23.53
N GLY A 119 52.67 38.62 -22.55
CA GLY A 119 53.28 39.86 -22.04
C GLY A 119 54.59 39.66 -21.28
N LEU A 120 54.73 38.54 -20.57
CA LEU A 120 55.93 38.18 -19.78
C LEU A 120 56.85 37.21 -20.55
N ARG A 121 56.97 37.43 -21.86
CA ARG A 121 57.73 36.55 -22.76
C ARG A 121 59.19 36.45 -22.27
N GLY A 122 59.58 35.28 -21.76
CA GLY A 122 60.95 34.98 -21.32
C GLY A 122 61.09 34.56 -19.86
N SER A 123 60.11 34.86 -18.98
CA SER A 123 60.17 34.47 -17.55
C SER A 123 59.31 33.26 -17.18
N ILE A 124 58.39 32.84 -18.06
CA ILE A 124 57.44 31.75 -17.83
C ILE A 124 57.73 30.58 -18.78
N SER A 125 57.83 29.36 -18.25
CA SER A 125 58.02 28.15 -19.05
C SER A 125 56.69 27.71 -19.69
N GLY A 126 56.74 27.23 -20.94
CA GLY A 126 55.55 26.72 -21.65
C GLY A 126 54.81 25.61 -20.89
N GLY A 127 55.53 24.82 -20.09
CA GLY A 127 54.94 23.79 -19.22
C GLY A 127 54.06 24.37 -18.11
N GLN A 128 54.44 25.52 -17.53
CA GLN A 128 53.66 26.19 -16.48
C GLN A 128 52.33 26.72 -17.02
N ILE A 129 52.31 27.20 -18.26
CA ILE A 129 51.09 27.65 -18.95
C ILE A 129 50.16 26.46 -19.22
N GLY A 130 50.71 25.34 -19.69
CA GLY A 130 49.94 24.12 -19.91
C GLY A 130 49.29 23.58 -18.62
N ILE A 131 50.03 23.62 -17.50
CA ILE A 131 49.49 23.24 -16.18
C ILE A 131 48.38 24.20 -15.76
N ALA A 132 48.56 25.51 -15.91
CA ALA A 132 47.55 26.50 -15.55
C ALA A 132 46.24 26.32 -16.33
N LEU A 133 46.33 26.09 -17.65
CA LEU A 133 45.15 25.84 -18.48
C LEU A 133 44.44 24.52 -18.13
N ASN A 134 45.20 23.46 -17.83
CA ASN A 134 44.62 22.18 -17.42
C ASN A 134 43.92 22.28 -16.06
N ILE A 135 44.56 22.92 -15.07
CA ILE A 135 43.94 23.20 -13.76
C ILE A 135 42.65 23.99 -13.93
N MET A 136 42.63 24.99 -14.83
CA MET A 136 41.44 25.78 -15.09
C MET A 136 40.29 24.94 -15.67
N LEU A 137 40.58 24.04 -16.61
CA LEU A 137 39.58 23.13 -17.19
C LEU A 137 38.99 22.20 -16.13
N VAL A 138 39.84 21.61 -15.30
CA VAL A 138 39.41 20.72 -14.20
C VAL A 138 38.63 21.50 -13.14
N ALA A 139 39.08 22.70 -12.78
CA ALA A 139 38.39 23.55 -11.80
C ALA A 139 36.96 23.91 -12.25
N ASN A 140 36.78 24.28 -13.52
CA ASN A 140 35.46 24.62 -14.08
C ASN A 140 34.47 23.45 -13.96
N THR A 141 34.88 22.26 -14.41
CA THR A 141 34.03 21.05 -14.32
C THR A 141 33.77 20.60 -12.88
N THR A 142 34.72 20.81 -11.97
CA THR A 142 34.56 20.46 -10.55
C THR A 142 33.59 21.39 -9.85
N LEU A 143 33.63 22.70 -10.13
CA LEU A 143 32.69 23.68 -9.58
C LEU A 143 31.26 23.41 -10.03
N LEU A 144 31.05 23.06 -11.30
CA LEU A 144 29.73 22.67 -11.80
C LEU A 144 29.17 21.47 -11.05
N LYS A 145 29.96 20.40 -10.93
CA LYS A 145 29.58 19.20 -10.17
C LYS A 145 29.31 19.51 -8.70
N LEU A 146 30.05 20.44 -8.10
CA LEU A 146 29.83 20.84 -6.71
C LEU A 146 28.44 21.45 -6.52
N VAL A 147 28.01 22.35 -7.43
CA VAL A 147 26.69 22.96 -7.36
C VAL A 147 25.59 21.94 -7.64
N GLU A 148 25.76 21.08 -8.65
CA GLU A 148 24.83 19.99 -8.93
C GLU A 148 24.68 19.06 -7.72
N ASN A 149 25.80 18.62 -7.12
CA ASN A 149 25.79 17.79 -5.92
C ASN A 149 25.15 18.48 -4.72
N TRP A 150 25.36 19.80 -4.56
CA TRP A 150 24.70 20.57 -3.51
C TRP A 150 23.18 20.58 -3.68
N THR A 151 22.69 20.84 -4.90
CA THR A 151 21.25 20.81 -5.18
C THR A 151 20.64 19.42 -4.97
N ASN A 152 21.35 18.36 -5.37
CA ASN A 152 20.91 16.98 -5.14
C ASN A 152 20.88 16.62 -3.65
N LEU A 153 21.85 17.10 -2.88
CA LEU A 153 21.90 16.93 -1.43
C LEU A 153 20.70 17.61 -0.76
N GLU A 154 20.37 18.84 -1.16
CA GLU A 154 19.23 19.58 -0.64
C GLU A 154 17.89 18.86 -0.91
N ILE A 155 17.68 18.38 -2.14
CA ILE A 155 16.50 17.58 -2.51
C ILE A 155 16.42 16.31 -1.64
N SER A 156 17.55 15.63 -1.46
CA SER A 156 17.63 14.40 -0.66
C SER A 156 17.34 14.67 0.82
N LEU A 157 17.85 15.77 1.37
CA LEU A 157 17.58 16.20 2.74
C LEU A 157 16.09 16.51 2.94
N GLY A 158 15.43 17.09 1.95
CA GLY A 158 13.98 17.29 1.95
C GLY A 158 13.19 15.97 2.01
N ALA A 159 13.65 14.91 1.34
CA ALA A 159 13.04 13.59 1.44
C ALA A 159 13.22 12.97 2.84
N ILE A 160 14.42 13.08 3.42
CA ILE A 160 14.70 12.64 4.80
C ILE A 160 13.85 13.40 5.81
N ALA A 161 13.71 14.72 5.64
CA ALA A 161 12.86 15.54 6.51
C ALA A 161 11.39 15.10 6.46
N ARG A 162 10.88 14.71 5.29
CA ARG A 162 9.52 14.15 5.17
C ARG A 162 9.38 12.78 5.85
N LEU A 163 10.37 11.90 5.71
CA LEU A 163 10.37 10.60 6.39
C LEU A 163 10.39 10.76 7.91
N LYS A 164 11.27 11.63 8.42
CA LYS A 164 11.34 11.94 9.85
C LYS A 164 10.07 12.63 10.35
N GLY A 165 9.48 13.51 9.54
CA GLY A 165 8.19 14.12 9.83
C GLY A 165 7.07 13.09 9.93
N PHE A 166 7.04 12.11 9.03
CA PHE A 166 6.10 11.00 9.09
C PHE A 166 6.31 10.12 10.33
N GLU A 167 7.55 9.71 10.62
CA GLU A 167 7.90 8.94 11.82
C GLU A 167 7.49 9.67 13.12
N MET A 168 7.67 10.99 13.19
CA MET A 168 7.36 11.77 14.40
C MET A 168 5.86 12.03 14.58
N MET A 169 5.12 12.19 13.48
CA MET A 169 3.68 12.53 13.52
C MET A 169 2.77 11.29 13.52
N THR A 170 3.28 10.13 13.10
CA THR A 170 2.50 8.90 13.09
C THR A 170 2.49 8.33 14.50
N GLU A 171 1.32 8.29 15.12
CA GLU A 171 1.14 7.64 16.40
C GLU A 171 1.43 6.14 16.24
N SER A 172 2.22 5.58 17.15
CA SER A 172 2.48 4.14 17.16
C SER A 172 1.29 3.45 17.80
N GLU A 173 0.69 2.49 17.09
CA GLU A 173 -0.20 1.53 17.73
C GLU A 173 0.55 0.88 18.91
N GLY A 174 -0.08 0.83 20.08
CA GLY A 174 0.49 0.19 21.28
C GLY A 174 1.44 1.03 22.15
N ARG A 175 1.71 2.31 21.84
CA ARG A 175 2.53 3.18 22.73
C ARG A 175 1.94 3.34 24.14
N ASP A 176 0.62 3.26 24.24
CA ASP A 176 -0.17 3.28 25.49
C ASP A 176 -0.87 1.92 25.76
N GLY A 177 -0.45 0.85 25.09
CA GLY A 177 -0.97 -0.50 25.32
C GLY A 177 -0.45 -1.02 26.66
N GLY A 178 -1.34 -1.35 27.60
CA GLY A 178 -0.91 -1.70 28.94
C GLY A 178 0.03 -2.90 28.97
N ASP A 179 1.01 -2.86 29.89
CA ASP A 179 1.96 -3.94 30.18
C ASP A 179 1.30 -5.17 30.84
N TYR A 180 -0.04 -5.28 30.78
CA TYR A 180 -0.77 -6.35 31.42
C TYR A 180 -0.80 -7.56 30.49
N GLU A 181 -0.02 -8.57 30.83
CA GLU A 181 -0.11 -9.89 30.23
C GLU A 181 -1.26 -10.67 30.88
N PRO A 182 -2.37 -10.93 30.16
CA PRO A 182 -3.44 -11.74 30.70
C PRO A 182 -3.00 -13.21 30.84
N PRO A 183 -3.74 -14.02 31.61
CA PRO A 183 -3.51 -15.46 31.69
C PRO A 183 -3.46 -16.10 30.29
N GLY A 184 -2.63 -17.12 30.11
CA GLY A 184 -2.42 -17.74 28.79
C GLY A 184 -3.65 -18.43 28.20
N ASP A 185 -4.67 -18.70 29.02
CA ASP A 185 -5.98 -19.25 28.66
C ASP A 185 -7.08 -18.17 28.51
N TRP A 186 -6.72 -16.89 28.59
CA TRP A 186 -7.65 -15.78 28.35
C TRP A 186 -7.82 -15.54 26.85
N PRO A 187 -9.06 -15.31 26.36
CA PRO A 187 -10.32 -15.28 27.11
C PRO A 187 -10.82 -16.67 27.51
N THR A 188 -11.23 -16.85 28.76
CA THR A 188 -11.65 -18.16 29.30
C THR A 188 -13.12 -18.46 28.96
N MET A 189 -13.97 -17.44 29.02
CA MET A 189 -15.42 -17.55 28.78
C MET A 189 -15.89 -16.72 27.59
N GLY A 190 -15.24 -15.59 27.32
CA GLY A 190 -15.59 -14.67 26.24
C GLY A 190 -16.78 -13.75 26.55
N ARG A 191 -16.99 -13.37 27.82
CA ARG A 191 -18.00 -12.38 28.21
C ARG A 191 -17.55 -10.98 27.79
N ILE A 192 -18.44 -10.19 27.19
CA ILE A 192 -18.13 -8.83 26.72
C ILE A 192 -19.04 -7.83 27.42
N GLU A 193 -18.43 -6.80 28.02
CA GLU A 193 -19.15 -5.74 28.72
C GLU A 193 -18.72 -4.36 28.17
N PHE A 194 -19.69 -3.55 27.78
CA PHE A 194 -19.54 -2.14 27.44
C PHE A 194 -20.18 -1.32 28.55
N GLU A 195 -19.42 -0.39 29.13
CA GLU A 195 -19.87 0.54 30.18
C GLU A 195 -19.69 1.98 29.70
N ASP A 196 -20.80 2.67 29.43
CA ASP A 196 -20.87 4.06 28.99
C ASP A 196 -19.91 4.42 27.84
N VAL A 197 -19.81 3.56 26.84
CA VAL A 197 -18.80 3.70 25.77
C VAL A 197 -19.20 4.77 24.76
N GLY A 198 -18.27 5.70 24.50
CA GLY A 198 -18.39 6.74 23.49
C GLY A 198 -17.22 6.74 22.51
N VAL A 199 -17.52 6.81 21.21
CA VAL A 199 -16.53 6.62 20.14
C VAL A 199 -16.74 7.63 19.02
N SER A 200 -15.64 8.21 18.53
CA SER A 200 -15.62 9.18 17.45
C SER A 200 -14.40 8.92 16.55
N TYR A 201 -14.56 9.03 15.22
CA TYR A 201 -13.42 8.95 14.30
C TYR A 201 -12.54 10.20 14.36
N ASN A 202 -13.16 11.35 14.58
CA ASN A 202 -12.51 12.65 14.76
C ASN A 202 -13.03 13.27 16.06
N SER A 203 -12.29 14.22 16.64
CA SER A 203 -12.68 14.93 17.87
C SER A 203 -14.07 15.58 17.83
N ASP A 204 -14.59 15.86 16.64
CA ASP A 204 -15.70 16.79 16.44
C ASP A 204 -17.08 16.12 16.41
N SER A 205 -17.17 14.80 16.21
CA SER A 205 -18.46 14.10 16.11
C SER A 205 -18.43 12.68 16.66
N ALA A 206 -19.14 12.46 17.76
CA ALA A 206 -19.35 11.13 18.33
C ALA A 206 -20.35 10.31 17.51
N VAL A 207 -19.88 9.14 17.05
CA VAL A 207 -20.65 8.17 16.28
C VAL A 207 -21.40 7.21 17.19
N LEU A 208 -20.75 6.76 18.27
CA LEU A 208 -21.36 5.96 19.33
C LEU A 208 -21.36 6.77 20.63
N GLN A 209 -22.48 6.75 21.35
CA GLN A 209 -22.67 7.51 22.59
C GLN A 209 -23.42 6.67 23.61
N ASN A 210 -22.91 6.62 24.85
CA ASN A 210 -23.51 5.93 25.99
C ASN A 210 -23.89 4.47 25.70
N ILE A 211 -23.02 3.73 25.02
CA ILE A 211 -23.26 2.32 24.73
C ILE A 211 -23.03 1.49 26.00
N ASN A 212 -24.11 0.86 26.46
CA ASN A 212 -24.10 -0.10 27.57
C ASN A 212 -24.64 -1.43 27.05
N LEU A 213 -23.79 -2.47 27.07
CA LEU A 213 -24.08 -3.77 26.49
C LEU A 213 -23.36 -4.87 27.27
N ASP A 214 -24.07 -5.93 27.63
CA ASP A 214 -23.51 -7.11 28.30
C ASP A 214 -23.87 -8.34 27.45
N ILE A 215 -22.84 -9.09 27.03
CA ILE A 215 -22.96 -10.29 26.20
C ILE A 215 -22.44 -11.47 27.02
N ASP A 216 -23.33 -12.41 27.32
CA ASP A 216 -22.99 -13.59 28.10
C ASP A 216 -22.11 -14.58 27.30
N PRO A 217 -21.25 -15.37 27.98
CA PRO A 217 -20.46 -16.43 27.37
C PRO A 217 -21.27 -17.39 26.50
N GLY A 218 -20.83 -17.61 25.27
CA GLY A 218 -21.47 -18.51 24.31
C GLY A 218 -22.83 -18.01 23.77
N GLN A 219 -23.20 -16.77 24.07
CA GLN A 219 -24.40 -16.15 23.51
C GLN A 219 -24.18 -15.75 22.05
N LYS A 220 -25.11 -16.13 21.18
CA LYS A 220 -25.17 -15.61 19.81
C LYS A 220 -25.95 -14.31 19.80
N VAL A 221 -25.26 -13.20 19.53
CA VAL A 221 -25.87 -11.85 19.45
C VAL A 221 -25.85 -11.38 18.01
N ILE A 222 -26.96 -10.76 17.58
CA ILE A 222 -27.08 -10.15 16.25
C ILE A 222 -27.30 -8.65 16.45
N ILE A 223 -26.43 -7.83 15.85
CA ILE A 223 -26.52 -6.38 15.89
C ILE A 223 -27.19 -5.89 14.61
N CYS A 224 -28.42 -5.40 14.73
CA CYS A 224 -29.21 -4.89 13.61
C CYS A 224 -29.36 -3.36 13.70
N GLY A 225 -29.41 -2.68 12.56
CA GLY A 225 -29.59 -1.23 12.50
C GLY A 225 -29.51 -0.70 11.07
N ARG A 226 -30.02 0.52 10.86
CA ARG A 226 -29.96 1.20 9.55
C ARG A 226 -28.50 1.39 9.10
N THR A 227 -28.28 1.57 7.80
CA THR A 227 -26.97 1.98 7.27
C THR A 227 -26.51 3.27 7.96
N GLY A 228 -25.26 3.32 8.40
CA GLY A 228 -24.70 4.46 9.14
C GLY A 228 -25.04 4.51 10.63
N SER A 229 -25.69 3.49 11.21
CA SER A 229 -26.00 3.46 12.66
C SER A 229 -24.81 3.13 13.57
N GLY A 230 -23.59 3.03 13.05
CA GLY A 230 -22.39 2.74 13.84
C GLY A 230 -22.09 1.25 14.13
N LYS A 231 -22.70 0.30 13.41
CA LYS A 231 -22.48 -1.16 13.62
C LYS A 231 -21.01 -1.55 13.41
N SER A 232 -20.44 -1.22 12.26
CA SER A 232 -19.03 -1.49 11.97
C SER A 232 -18.10 -0.70 12.90
N THR A 233 -18.49 0.52 13.31
CA THR A 233 -17.77 1.30 14.32
C THR A 233 -17.71 0.57 15.66
N LEU A 234 -18.77 -0.10 16.09
CA LEU A 234 -18.79 -0.90 17.31
C LEU A 234 -17.80 -2.07 17.22
N LEU A 235 -17.76 -2.77 16.08
CA LEU A 235 -16.80 -3.86 15.84
C LEU A 235 -15.34 -3.36 15.82
N LEU A 236 -15.07 -2.24 15.14
CA LEU A 236 -13.74 -1.61 15.12
C LEU A 236 -13.29 -1.19 16.53
N THR A 237 -14.22 -0.74 17.37
CA THR A 237 -13.93 -0.37 18.76
C THR A 237 -13.58 -1.60 19.59
N LEU A 238 -14.31 -2.71 19.42
CA LEU A 238 -14.04 -3.96 20.10
C LEU A 238 -12.68 -4.56 19.73
N LEU A 239 -12.27 -4.41 18.47
CA LEU A 239 -10.94 -4.80 17.96
C LEU A 239 -9.82 -3.82 18.32
N ARG A 240 -10.15 -2.73 19.04
CA ARG A 240 -9.24 -1.63 19.38
C ARG A 240 -8.55 -1.02 18.14
N LEU A 241 -9.23 -1.03 17.00
CA LEU A 241 -8.84 -0.28 15.79
C LEU A 241 -9.30 1.17 15.88
N LEU A 242 -10.30 1.44 16.73
CA LEU A 242 -10.76 2.77 17.09
C LEU A 242 -10.86 2.85 18.61
N GLU A 243 -10.09 3.73 19.24
CA GLU A 243 -10.10 3.83 20.69
C GLU A 243 -11.32 4.61 21.19
N PRO A 244 -12.00 4.15 22.27
CA PRO A 244 -13.11 4.91 22.83
C PRO A 244 -12.62 6.18 23.52
N GLN A 245 -13.33 7.29 23.36
CA GLN A 245 -13.03 8.56 24.03
C GLN A 245 -13.34 8.53 25.53
N TYR A 246 -14.41 7.82 25.90
CA TYR A 246 -14.82 7.59 27.28
C TYR A 246 -15.55 6.24 27.40
N GLY A 247 -15.78 5.81 28.64
CA GLY A 247 -16.30 4.48 28.95
C GLY A 247 -15.22 3.39 28.91
N THR A 248 -15.61 2.16 29.20
CA THR A 248 -14.71 1.00 29.26
C THR A 248 -15.32 -0.21 28.57
N ILE A 249 -14.48 -1.02 27.92
CA ILE A 249 -14.85 -2.28 27.30
C ILE A 249 -14.06 -3.39 28.00
N LYS A 250 -14.75 -4.40 28.53
CA LYS A 250 -14.12 -5.51 29.24
C LYS A 250 -14.38 -6.82 28.50
N LEU A 251 -13.38 -7.69 28.49
CA LEU A 251 -13.45 -9.08 28.06
C LEU A 251 -13.08 -9.98 29.24
N ASP A 252 -14.01 -10.83 29.68
CA ASP A 252 -13.92 -11.61 30.93
C ASP A 252 -13.46 -10.77 32.15
N CYS A 253 -14.11 -9.63 32.35
CA CYS A 253 -13.84 -8.67 33.43
C CYS A 253 -12.49 -7.90 33.32
N ILE A 254 -11.71 -8.11 32.26
CA ILE A 254 -10.44 -7.40 32.03
C ILE A 254 -10.66 -6.30 30.99
N ASP A 255 -10.27 -5.05 31.29
CA ASP A 255 -10.34 -3.95 30.33
C ASP A 255 -9.38 -4.18 29.17
N ILE A 256 -9.91 -4.16 27.94
CA ILE A 256 -9.15 -4.40 26.71
C ILE A 256 -8.07 -3.35 26.44
N ARG A 257 -8.16 -2.16 27.05
CA ARG A 257 -7.13 -1.12 26.95
C ARG A 257 -5.83 -1.50 27.67
N LEU A 258 -5.94 -2.30 28.73
CA LEU A 258 -4.81 -2.75 29.53
C LEU A 258 -4.01 -3.84 28.84
N VAL A 259 -4.59 -4.55 27.87
CA VAL A 259 -3.94 -5.64 27.15
C VAL A 259 -3.31 -5.11 25.86
N PRO A 260 -2.12 -5.60 25.46
CA PRO A 260 -1.54 -5.28 24.15
C PRO A 260 -2.50 -5.61 23.00
N SER A 261 -2.66 -4.68 22.05
CA SER A 261 -3.61 -4.83 20.93
C SER A 261 -3.26 -6.01 20.00
N GLU A 262 -1.98 -6.36 19.90
CA GLU A 262 -1.48 -7.54 19.19
C GLU A 262 -2.02 -8.82 19.83
N TYR A 263 -1.84 -8.99 21.14
CA TYR A 263 -2.35 -10.14 21.88
C TYR A 263 -3.88 -10.26 21.74
N LEU A 264 -4.57 -9.13 21.86
CA LEU A 264 -6.02 -9.06 21.74
C LEU A 264 -6.51 -9.54 20.36
N ARG A 265 -5.92 -9.03 19.28
CA ARG A 265 -6.30 -9.37 17.90
C ARG A 265 -5.86 -10.77 17.48
N GLU A 266 -4.73 -11.24 18.00
CA GLU A 266 -4.20 -12.56 17.65
C GLU A 266 -4.93 -13.71 18.35
N ARG A 267 -5.32 -13.53 19.62
CA ARG A 267 -5.84 -14.62 20.46
C ARG A 267 -7.30 -14.49 20.86
N CYS A 268 -7.83 -13.28 20.98
CA CYS A 268 -9.14 -13.07 21.60
C CYS A 268 -10.27 -12.96 20.58
N PHE A 269 -9.96 -12.52 19.36
CA PHE A 269 -10.96 -12.28 18.32
C PHE A 269 -10.67 -13.08 17.06
N ILE A 270 -11.73 -13.62 16.45
CA ILE A 270 -11.71 -14.20 15.11
C ILE A 270 -12.70 -13.41 14.27
N THR A 271 -12.20 -12.71 13.24
CA THR A 271 -13.01 -11.80 12.44
C THR A 271 -13.21 -12.34 11.03
N VAL A 272 -14.46 -12.28 10.54
CA VAL A 272 -14.78 -12.41 9.13
C VAL A 272 -15.33 -11.06 8.67
N SER A 273 -14.53 -10.33 7.90
CA SER A 273 -14.89 -9.02 7.36
C SER A 273 -15.75 -9.13 6.11
N GLN A 274 -16.50 -8.07 5.82
CA GLN A 274 -17.25 -7.92 4.57
C GLN A 274 -16.36 -8.09 3.34
N ASP A 275 -15.25 -7.34 3.30
CA ASP A 275 -14.23 -7.43 2.27
C ASP A 275 -13.05 -8.24 2.80
N THR A 276 -12.90 -9.47 2.31
CA THR A 276 -11.79 -10.33 2.70
C THR A 276 -10.53 -9.91 1.94
N LEU A 277 -9.49 -9.47 2.66
CA LEU A 277 -8.22 -9.06 2.07
C LEU A 277 -7.48 -10.26 1.48
N VAL A 278 -7.36 -10.33 0.17
CA VAL A 278 -6.64 -11.40 -0.51
C VAL A 278 -5.42 -10.82 -1.21
N LEU A 279 -4.28 -11.50 -1.08
CA LEU A 279 -3.01 -11.14 -1.70
C LEU A 279 -2.79 -12.02 -2.93
N PRO A 280 -3.07 -11.54 -4.16
CA PRO A 280 -3.09 -12.39 -5.35
C PRO A 280 -1.72 -12.96 -5.71
N ASN A 281 -0.66 -12.20 -5.44
CA ASN A 281 0.72 -12.57 -5.78
C ASN A 281 1.37 -13.51 -4.76
N ASP A 282 0.72 -13.72 -3.61
CA ASP A 282 1.17 -14.66 -2.59
C ASP A 282 0.50 -16.02 -2.76
N THR A 283 1.03 -17.02 -2.05
CA THR A 283 0.54 -18.39 -2.15
C THR A 283 -0.84 -18.55 -1.50
N LEU A 284 -1.60 -19.55 -1.94
CA LEU A 284 -2.85 -19.94 -1.29
C LEU A 284 -2.63 -20.25 0.20
N ARG A 285 -1.51 -20.92 0.52
CA ARG A 285 -1.08 -21.19 1.89
C ARG A 285 -0.90 -19.91 2.70
N PHE A 286 -0.10 -18.97 2.20
CA PHE A 286 0.19 -17.72 2.91
C PHE A 286 -1.09 -16.90 3.15
N ASN A 287 -1.99 -16.91 2.17
CA ASN A 287 -3.28 -16.27 2.34
C ASN A 287 -4.15 -16.94 3.42
N LEU A 288 -4.02 -18.24 3.69
CA LEU A 288 -4.85 -18.96 4.68
C LEU A 288 -4.20 -19.04 6.07
N ASP A 289 -2.89 -19.27 6.13
CA ASP A 289 -2.06 -19.41 7.34
C ASP A 289 -0.74 -18.63 7.16
N PRO A 290 -0.74 -17.31 7.39
CA PRO A 290 0.46 -16.48 7.28
C PRO A 290 1.58 -16.91 8.23
N ASP A 291 1.21 -17.45 9.40
CA ASP A 291 2.14 -17.88 10.44
C ASP A 291 2.82 -19.23 10.11
N GLY A 292 2.29 -19.96 9.13
CA GLY A 292 2.79 -21.28 8.72
C GLY A 292 2.73 -22.33 9.84
N SER A 293 1.85 -22.11 10.83
CA SER A 293 1.78 -22.88 12.07
C SER A 293 1.11 -24.26 11.89
N LEU A 294 0.34 -24.44 10.82
CA LEU A 294 -0.52 -25.62 10.64
C LEU A 294 -0.01 -26.58 9.55
N SER A 295 -0.42 -27.85 9.66
CA SER A 295 -0.16 -28.86 8.63
C SER A 295 -1.09 -28.70 7.44
N ASP A 296 -0.62 -29.13 6.26
CA ASP A 296 -1.37 -29.07 5.00
C ASP A 296 -2.73 -29.77 5.11
N GLU A 297 -2.81 -30.87 5.85
CA GLU A 297 -4.03 -31.64 6.07
C GLU A 297 -5.14 -30.81 6.72
N VAL A 298 -4.78 -29.94 7.69
CA VAL A 298 -5.74 -29.07 8.39
C VAL A 298 -6.26 -27.98 7.45
N ILE A 299 -5.37 -27.38 6.65
CA ILE A 299 -5.74 -26.35 5.66
C ILE A 299 -6.67 -26.95 4.61
N ILE A 300 -6.37 -28.17 4.13
CA ILE A 300 -7.18 -28.88 3.15
C ILE A 300 -8.54 -29.27 3.74
N ASP A 301 -8.61 -29.70 5.00
CA ASP A 301 -9.89 -29.97 5.68
C ASP A 301 -10.76 -28.70 5.76
N ALA A 302 -10.17 -27.54 6.10
CA ALA A 302 -10.88 -26.27 6.12
C ALA A 302 -11.40 -25.86 4.72
N LEU A 303 -10.59 -26.04 3.68
CA LEU A 303 -10.99 -25.79 2.28
C LEU A 303 -12.12 -26.73 1.82
N LYS A 304 -12.12 -27.99 2.27
CA LYS A 304 -13.19 -28.95 1.96
C LYS A 304 -14.49 -28.59 2.67
N ARG A 305 -14.42 -28.20 3.95
CA ARG A 305 -15.60 -27.76 4.72
C ARG A 305 -16.27 -26.53 4.10
N THR A 306 -15.48 -25.60 3.58
CA THR A 306 -15.97 -24.39 2.89
C THR A 306 -16.34 -24.62 1.41
N ARG A 307 -16.21 -25.86 0.90
CA ARG A 307 -16.45 -26.22 -0.51
C ARG A 307 -15.59 -25.46 -1.52
N LEU A 308 -14.48 -24.87 -1.08
CA LEU A 308 -13.53 -24.17 -1.95
C LEU A 308 -12.50 -25.13 -2.55
N TRP A 309 -12.31 -26.30 -1.96
CA TRP A 309 -11.36 -27.31 -2.44
C TRP A 309 -11.57 -27.69 -3.91
N ASP A 310 -12.83 -27.90 -4.32
CA ASP A 310 -13.17 -28.26 -5.71
C ASP A 310 -12.85 -27.14 -6.71
N HIS A 311 -12.90 -25.88 -6.25
CA HIS A 311 -12.55 -24.73 -7.08
C HIS A 311 -11.05 -24.70 -7.41
N PHE A 312 -10.19 -25.05 -6.45
CA PHE A 312 -8.75 -25.06 -6.63
C PHE A 312 -8.22 -26.33 -7.31
N ILE A 313 -8.82 -27.50 -7.08
CA ILE A 313 -8.42 -28.75 -7.76
C ILE A 313 -8.81 -28.77 -9.23
N GLY A 314 -9.87 -28.05 -9.64
CA GLY A 314 -10.33 -28.04 -11.03
C GLY A 314 -9.24 -27.69 -12.06
N HIS A 315 -8.11 -27.13 -11.61
CA HIS A 315 -6.92 -26.81 -12.38
C HIS A 315 -5.93 -27.99 -12.59
N GLU A 316 -6.05 -29.10 -11.84
CA GLU A 316 -5.17 -30.28 -11.91
C GLU A 316 -5.82 -31.49 -12.58
N ARG A 317 -6.46 -31.34 -13.74
CA ARG A 317 -6.75 -32.52 -14.58
C ARG A 317 -5.52 -33.05 -15.34
N ASP A 318 -4.39 -32.33 -15.33
CA ASP A 318 -3.20 -32.68 -16.11
C ASP A 318 -1.95 -33.06 -15.28
N ALA A 319 -2.07 -33.21 -13.94
CA ALA A 319 -0.91 -33.48 -13.07
C ALA A 319 -1.00 -34.81 -12.31
N GLU A 320 -1.24 -35.92 -13.01
CA GLU A 320 -1.23 -37.29 -12.45
C GLU A 320 0.17 -37.81 -12.02
N ASN A 321 1.19 -36.96 -11.92
CA ASN A 321 2.56 -37.44 -11.66
C ASN A 321 3.36 -36.51 -10.75
N SER A 322 3.07 -36.53 -9.44
CA SER A 322 4.10 -36.20 -8.44
C SER A 322 3.79 -36.84 -7.08
N LEU A 323 4.29 -38.06 -6.92
CA LEU A 323 4.39 -38.74 -5.64
C LEU A 323 5.46 -38.01 -4.80
N ASN A 324 5.08 -37.59 -3.58
CA ASN A 324 5.96 -37.22 -2.45
C ASN A 324 6.60 -35.82 -2.39
N VAL A 325 5.84 -34.74 -2.60
CA VAL A 325 6.18 -33.39 -2.13
C VAL A 325 4.88 -32.72 -1.65
N ARG A 326 4.97 -31.76 -0.72
CA ARG A 326 3.87 -30.90 -0.22
C ARG A 326 2.81 -30.61 -1.30
N HIS A 327 1.53 -30.54 -0.92
CA HIS A 327 0.44 -30.40 -1.89
C HIS A 327 0.71 -29.21 -2.85
N PRO A 328 0.97 -29.45 -4.15
CA PRO A 328 1.48 -28.44 -5.07
C PRO A 328 0.53 -27.24 -5.24
N ILE A 329 -0.76 -27.43 -4.95
CA ILE A 329 -1.80 -26.42 -5.02
C ILE A 329 -1.63 -25.33 -3.94
N LEU A 330 -1.21 -25.69 -2.72
CA LEU A 330 -1.15 -24.72 -1.61
C LEU A 330 0.00 -23.72 -1.78
N ASP A 331 1.08 -24.14 -2.41
CA ASP A 331 2.27 -23.32 -2.65
C ASP A 331 2.20 -22.54 -3.98
N GLN A 332 1.11 -22.67 -4.74
CA GLN A 332 0.86 -21.87 -5.95
C GLN A 332 0.33 -20.47 -5.59
N GLN A 333 0.73 -19.48 -6.39
CA GLN A 333 0.22 -18.11 -6.28
C GLN A 333 -1.27 -18.07 -6.57
N LEU A 334 -2.01 -17.26 -5.81
CA LEU A 334 -3.45 -17.23 -5.93
C LEU A 334 -3.92 -16.69 -7.30
N SER A 335 -3.13 -15.80 -7.91
CA SER A 335 -3.36 -15.22 -9.24
C SER A 335 -3.36 -16.25 -10.38
N LEU A 336 -2.75 -17.43 -10.17
CA LEU A 336 -2.75 -18.52 -11.16
C LEU A 336 -4.08 -19.28 -11.18
N PHE A 337 -4.89 -19.17 -10.12
CA PHE A 337 -6.20 -19.79 -10.08
C PHE A 337 -7.25 -18.91 -10.77
N ARG A 338 -8.40 -19.53 -11.06
CA ARG A 338 -9.58 -18.80 -11.53
C ARG A 338 -9.98 -17.75 -10.49
N GLU A 339 -10.41 -16.58 -10.96
CA GLU A 339 -10.97 -15.54 -10.10
C GLU A 339 -12.15 -16.10 -9.28
N LEU A 340 -12.12 -15.82 -7.98
CA LEU A 340 -13.18 -16.21 -7.05
C LEU A 340 -14.42 -15.34 -7.29
N SER A 341 -15.60 -15.95 -7.22
CA SER A 341 -16.85 -15.19 -7.16
C SER A 341 -16.97 -14.46 -5.82
N VAL A 342 -17.86 -13.45 -5.76
CA VAL A 342 -18.15 -12.71 -4.52
C VAL A 342 -18.49 -13.65 -3.35
N GLY A 343 -19.29 -14.68 -3.59
CA GLY A 343 -19.61 -15.69 -2.56
C GLY A 343 -18.46 -16.59 -2.18
N GLN A 344 -17.60 -16.94 -3.14
CA GLN A 344 -16.39 -17.72 -2.84
C GLN A 344 -15.37 -16.90 -2.03
N PHE A 345 -15.28 -15.58 -2.24
CA PHE A 345 -14.46 -14.71 -1.40
C PHE A 345 -14.95 -14.68 0.06
N GLN A 346 -16.26 -14.64 0.31
CA GLN A 346 -16.80 -14.70 1.67
C GLN A 346 -16.56 -16.07 2.32
N LEU A 347 -16.72 -17.17 1.56
CA LEU A 347 -16.33 -18.51 2.01
C LEU A 347 -14.82 -18.62 2.29
N PHE A 348 -13.99 -17.87 1.57
CA PHE A 348 -12.55 -17.83 1.78
C PHE A 348 -12.20 -17.13 3.09
N GLY A 349 -12.87 -16.00 3.40
CA GLY A 349 -12.80 -15.36 4.71
C GLY A 349 -13.21 -16.29 5.84
N LEU A 350 -14.29 -17.06 5.65
CA LEU A 350 -14.71 -18.08 6.61
C LEU A 350 -13.69 -19.22 6.74
N CYS A 351 -13.07 -19.66 5.63
CA CYS A 351 -12.00 -20.65 5.65
C CYS A 351 -10.83 -20.21 6.53
N ARG A 352 -10.41 -18.94 6.42
CA ARG A 352 -9.38 -18.36 7.30
C ARG A 352 -9.78 -18.37 8.76
N ALA A 353 -11.04 -18.06 9.07
CA ALA A 353 -11.55 -18.15 10.43
C ALA A 353 -11.44 -19.58 10.98
N LEU A 354 -11.79 -20.61 10.18
CA LEU A 354 -11.63 -22.02 10.57
C LEU A 354 -10.17 -22.39 10.83
N VAL A 355 -9.27 -21.95 9.96
CA VAL A 355 -7.82 -22.17 10.10
C VAL A 355 -7.32 -21.49 11.38
N LYS A 356 -7.76 -20.26 11.68
CA LYS A 356 -7.39 -19.54 12.90
C LYS A 356 -7.88 -20.26 14.17
N VAL A 357 -9.10 -20.79 14.19
CA VAL A 357 -9.59 -21.64 15.30
C VAL A 357 -8.62 -22.80 15.55
N LYS A 358 -8.19 -23.50 14.49
CA LYS A 358 -7.28 -24.64 14.60
C LYS A 358 -5.86 -24.26 15.02
N SER A 359 -5.39 -23.09 14.62
CA SER A 359 -4.11 -22.53 15.09
C SER A 359 -4.16 -22.28 16.60
N LEU A 360 -5.26 -21.69 17.10
CA LEU A 360 -5.46 -21.45 18.54
C LEU A 360 -5.58 -22.74 19.35
N ASP A 361 -6.32 -23.74 18.85
CA ASP A 361 -6.42 -25.08 19.45
C ASP A 361 -5.02 -25.74 19.57
N SER A 362 -4.19 -25.61 18.52
CA SER A 362 -2.87 -26.24 18.44
C SER A 362 -1.83 -25.55 19.33
N ALA A 363 -1.98 -24.25 19.56
CA ALA A 363 -1.10 -23.45 20.40
C ALA A 363 -1.25 -23.72 21.91
N ARG A 364 -2.06 -24.71 22.33
CA ARG A 364 -2.40 -25.04 23.73
C ARG A 364 -2.98 -23.86 24.53
N SER A 365 -3.50 -22.85 23.83
CA SER A 365 -4.34 -21.84 24.44
C SER A 365 -5.72 -22.46 24.60
N ASN A 366 -6.13 -22.77 25.84
CA ASN A 366 -7.51 -23.21 26.13
C ASN A 366 -8.52 -22.04 26.06
N GLY A 367 -8.11 -20.90 25.50
CA GLY A 367 -8.96 -19.73 25.35
C GLY A 367 -10.12 -19.99 24.38
N LYS A 368 -11.26 -19.39 24.69
CA LYS A 368 -12.49 -19.39 23.89
C LYS A 368 -12.62 -18.02 23.21
N PRO A 369 -12.09 -17.85 21.99
CA PRO A 369 -12.13 -16.57 21.31
C PRO A 369 -13.55 -16.14 20.93
N VAL A 370 -13.76 -14.84 20.85
CA VAL A 370 -14.99 -14.22 20.36
C VAL A 370 -14.96 -14.15 18.84
N VAL A 371 -16.03 -14.63 18.20
CA VAL A 371 -16.16 -14.60 16.74
C VAL A 371 -16.99 -13.38 16.31
N LEU A 372 -16.43 -12.57 15.43
CA LEU A 372 -17.05 -11.38 14.88
C LEU A 372 -17.32 -11.59 13.39
N LEU A 373 -18.58 -11.50 12.99
CA LEU A 373 -19.04 -11.68 11.62
C LEU A 373 -19.63 -10.35 11.13
N ASP A 374 -18.95 -9.65 10.21
CA ASP A 374 -19.42 -8.38 9.64
C ASP A 374 -19.98 -8.60 8.23
N GLU A 375 -21.30 -8.45 8.07
CA GLU A 375 -22.03 -8.56 6.79
C GLU A 375 -21.70 -9.80 5.93
N VAL A 376 -21.40 -10.93 6.57
CA VAL A 376 -20.90 -12.19 5.93
C VAL A 376 -21.90 -12.87 5.00
N THR A 377 -23.18 -12.44 4.98
CA THR A 377 -24.19 -12.96 4.04
C THR A 377 -24.76 -11.88 3.13
N SER A 378 -24.19 -10.67 3.17
CA SER A 378 -24.63 -9.58 2.30
C SER A 378 -24.33 -9.92 0.84
N SER A 379 -25.34 -9.76 -0.02
CA SER A 379 -25.23 -9.96 -1.47
C SER A 379 -24.94 -11.40 -1.94
N LEU A 380 -25.23 -12.42 -1.11
CA LEU A 380 -25.09 -13.83 -1.49
C LEU A 380 -26.37 -14.48 -2.01
N ASP A 381 -26.18 -15.56 -2.77
CA ASP A 381 -27.23 -16.49 -3.10
C ASP A 381 -27.62 -17.36 -1.89
N LEU A 382 -28.89 -17.78 -1.85
CA LEU A 382 -29.46 -18.57 -0.75
C LEU A 382 -28.70 -19.87 -0.47
N VAL A 383 -28.06 -20.47 -1.49
CA VAL A 383 -27.30 -21.72 -1.32
C VAL A 383 -26.01 -21.46 -0.56
N THR A 384 -25.24 -20.44 -0.96
CA THR A 384 -24.00 -20.06 -0.25
C THR A 384 -24.29 -19.57 1.16
N GLU A 385 -25.36 -18.78 1.36
CA GLU A 385 -25.78 -18.32 2.68
C GLU A 385 -26.09 -19.49 3.63
N ALA A 386 -26.81 -20.51 3.16
CA ALA A 386 -27.11 -21.71 3.95
C ALA A 386 -25.84 -22.49 4.34
N VAL A 387 -24.84 -22.53 3.46
CA VAL A 387 -23.53 -23.16 3.75
C VAL A 387 -22.80 -22.40 4.85
N ILE A 388 -22.74 -21.07 4.76
CA ILE A 388 -22.09 -20.23 5.78
C ILE A 388 -22.76 -20.43 7.14
N TYR A 389 -24.08 -20.35 7.22
CA TYR A 389 -24.79 -20.59 8.49
C TYR A 389 -24.56 -21.99 9.04
N GLY A 390 -24.56 -23.02 8.19
CA GLY A 390 -24.28 -24.39 8.60
C GLY A 390 -22.89 -24.56 9.21
N ILE A 391 -21.86 -23.96 8.59
CA ILE A 391 -20.49 -23.98 9.11
C ILE A 391 -20.40 -23.21 10.42
N VAL A 392 -21.02 -22.03 10.50
CA VAL A 392 -21.00 -21.20 11.71
C VAL A 392 -21.64 -21.94 12.88
N GLU A 393 -22.77 -22.60 12.64
CA GLU A 393 -23.45 -23.39 13.66
C GLU A 393 -22.68 -24.64 14.06
N GLU A 394 -22.07 -25.35 13.12
CA GLU A 394 -21.27 -26.55 13.42
C GLU A 394 -20.01 -26.23 14.24
N VAL A 395 -19.32 -25.15 13.88
CA VAL A 395 -17.99 -24.84 14.42
C VAL A 395 -18.05 -23.97 15.66
N PHE A 396 -18.94 -22.96 15.68
CA PHE A 396 -18.95 -21.95 16.73
C PHE A 396 -20.10 -22.10 17.73
N SER A 397 -21.09 -22.96 17.46
CA SER A 397 -22.22 -23.20 18.39
C SER A 397 -22.11 -24.50 19.20
N ARG A 398 -21.13 -25.38 18.93
CA ARG A 398 -20.92 -26.58 19.75
C ARG A 398 -20.28 -26.20 21.09
N LYS A 399 -21.03 -26.41 22.17
CA LYS A 399 -20.66 -26.12 23.56
C LYS A 399 -19.48 -26.94 24.08
#